data_AF-A0A5C9CY10-F1
#
_entry.id   AF-A0A5C9CY10-F1
#
_cell.length_a   1.000
_cell.length_b   1.000
_cell.length_c   1.000
_cell.angle_alpha   90.00
_cell.angle_beta   90.00
_cell.angle_gamma   90.00
#
_symmetry.space_group_name_H-M   'P 1'
#
loop_
_entity.id
_entity.type
_entity.pdbx_description
1 polymer ?
#
loop_
_entity_poly.entity_id
_entity_poly.type
_entity_poly.pdbx_seq_one_letter_code
_entity_poly.pdbx_strand_id
1 'polypeptide(L)'
;MKHTPSSAHDEEEIAALARQLTELRQAVRRNNPLLKTVATSAIYPSLALGLGAILSGLSIYVHFSGNISNFLFALLALFGLSGGIKIALTASIVKKHDARGFSSLVKSIYGGKTGSLILGAGLAIGVCIFFLANAGLPWYIVPAAAVFISFASHALDIVIDLVEYRVLGWASLAAGLAALFFVEQAPWIWVTLSLGLPFMLFGIAGIYRASVARRS
;
A
#
# COMPACT_ATOMS: atom_id res chain seq x y z
N MET A 1 -41.33 -40.63 -12.16
CA MET A 1 -39.91 -40.73 -11.74
C MET A 1 -39.31 -39.34 -11.75
N LYS A 2 -39.14 -38.71 -10.59
CA LYS A 2 -38.43 -37.43 -10.42
C LYS A 2 -37.03 -37.76 -9.92
N HIS A 3 -36.03 -37.75 -10.80
CA HIS A 3 -34.63 -37.75 -10.40
C HIS A 3 -34.21 -36.30 -10.15
N THR A 4 -33.97 -35.96 -8.89
CA THR A 4 -33.24 -34.75 -8.51
C THR A 4 -32.35 -35.09 -7.31
N PRO A 5 -31.14 -35.63 -7.54
CA PRO A 5 -30.08 -35.52 -6.54
C PRO A 5 -28.68 -35.21 -7.15
N SER A 6 -28.59 -34.57 -8.33
CA SER A 6 -27.29 -34.24 -8.96
C SER A 6 -26.68 -32.94 -8.43
N SER A 7 -27.50 -31.92 -8.15
CA SER A 7 -27.01 -30.56 -7.96
C SER A 7 -26.13 -30.36 -6.71
N ALA A 8 -26.38 -31.11 -5.63
CA ALA A 8 -25.62 -30.96 -4.39
C ALA A 8 -24.20 -31.54 -4.50
N HIS A 9 -24.04 -32.64 -5.24
CA HIS A 9 -22.72 -33.27 -5.45
C HIS A 9 -21.88 -32.45 -6.44
N ASP A 10 -22.53 -31.88 -7.46
CA ASP A 10 -21.88 -30.96 -8.40
C ASP A 10 -21.43 -29.65 -7.71
N GLU A 11 -22.21 -29.11 -6.77
CA GLU A 11 -21.83 -27.93 -5.97
C GLU A 11 -20.63 -28.19 -5.05
N GLU A 12 -20.58 -29.36 -4.40
CA GLU A 12 -19.44 -29.76 -3.56
C GLU A 12 -18.15 -29.95 -4.37
N GLU A 13 -18.25 -30.58 -5.56
CA GLU A 13 -17.10 -30.73 -6.46
C GLU A 13 -16.61 -29.40 -7.00
N ILE A 14 -17.51 -28.49 -7.39
CA ILE A 14 -17.16 -27.14 -7.84
C ILE A 14 -16.49 -26.35 -6.70
N ALA A 15 -16.99 -26.45 -5.47
CA ALA A 15 -16.40 -25.79 -4.31
C ALA A 15 -15.01 -26.36 -3.97
N ALA A 16 -14.83 -27.67 -4.09
CA ALA A 16 -13.53 -28.32 -3.92
C ALA A 16 -12.52 -27.89 -4.99
N LEU A 17 -12.95 -27.83 -6.26
CA LEU A 17 -12.13 -27.36 -7.37
C LEU A 17 -11.72 -25.89 -7.18
N ALA A 18 -12.64 -25.04 -6.72
CA ALA A 18 -12.37 -23.63 -6.42
C ALA A 18 -11.35 -23.47 -5.29
N ARG A 19 -11.41 -24.30 -4.24
CA ARG A 19 -10.39 -24.33 -3.18
C ARG A 19 -9.03 -24.76 -3.72
N GLN A 20 -8.97 -25.86 -4.47
CA GLN A 20 -7.71 -26.34 -5.06
C GLN A 20 -7.09 -25.32 -6.02
N LEU A 21 -7.88 -24.63 -6.84
CA LEU A 21 -7.41 -23.54 -7.69
C LEU A 21 -6.89 -22.36 -6.88
N THR A 22 -7.53 -22.04 -5.76
CA THR A 22 -7.10 -20.98 -4.86
C THR A 22 -5.78 -21.35 -4.19
N GLU A 23 -5.66 -22.57 -3.68
CA GLU A 23 -4.43 -23.12 -3.07
C GLU A 23 -3.29 -23.17 -4.09
N LEU A 24 -3.54 -23.64 -5.31
CA LEU A 24 -2.56 -23.67 -6.38
C LEU A 24 -2.10 -22.26 -6.75
N ARG A 25 -3.03 -21.30 -6.86
CA ARG A 25 -2.70 -19.90 -7.12
C ARG A 25 -1.88 -19.29 -5.98
N GLN A 26 -2.17 -19.65 -4.73
CA GLN A 26 -1.41 -19.23 -3.56
C GLN A 26 -0.01 -19.86 -3.54
N ALA A 27 0.11 -21.15 -3.90
CA ALA A 27 1.38 -21.87 -4.00
C ALA A 27 2.27 -21.32 -5.12
N VAL A 28 1.69 -21.03 -6.29
CA VAL A 28 2.39 -20.40 -7.42
C VAL A 28 2.85 -18.99 -7.05
N ARG A 29 2.04 -18.21 -6.32
CA ARG A 29 2.46 -16.90 -5.79
C ARG A 29 3.57 -17.02 -4.76
N ARG A 30 3.48 -17.95 -3.81
CA ARG A 30 4.54 -18.22 -2.82
C ARG A 30 5.87 -18.63 -3.44
N ASN A 31 5.82 -19.35 -4.57
CA ASN A 31 7.01 -19.74 -5.32
C ASN A 31 7.52 -18.68 -6.30
N ASN A 32 6.88 -17.51 -6.40
CA ASN A 32 7.39 -16.43 -7.25
C ASN A 32 8.65 -15.81 -6.61
N PRO A 33 9.83 -15.92 -7.24
CA PRO A 33 11.09 -15.48 -6.65
C PRO A 33 11.11 -13.96 -6.39
N LEU A 34 10.31 -13.18 -7.13
CA LEU A 34 10.15 -11.75 -6.92
C LEU A 34 9.41 -11.46 -5.61
N LEU A 35 8.29 -12.15 -5.37
CA LEU A 35 7.51 -11.99 -4.14
C LEU A 35 8.31 -12.48 -2.93
N LYS A 36 9.09 -13.55 -3.09
CA LYS A 36 10.00 -14.04 -2.04
C LYS A 36 11.10 -13.01 -1.71
N THR A 37 11.68 -12.37 -2.72
CA THR A 37 12.71 -11.32 -2.52
C THR A 37 12.14 -10.07 -1.85
N VAL A 38 10.92 -9.67 -2.22
CA VAL A 38 10.23 -8.55 -1.55
C VAL A 38 9.88 -8.93 -0.12
N ALA A 39 9.36 -10.13 0.12
CA ALA A 39 9.00 -10.61 1.45
C ALA A 39 10.21 -10.79 2.38
N THR A 40 11.39 -11.16 1.88
CA THR A 40 12.59 -11.31 2.74
C THR A 40 13.35 -10.01 2.96
N SER A 41 13.05 -8.96 2.20
CA SER A 41 13.77 -7.69 2.27
C SER A 41 13.28 -6.81 3.42
N ALA A 42 14.15 -6.57 4.41
CA ALA A 42 13.93 -5.57 5.45
C ALA A 42 14.08 -4.12 4.94
N ILE A 43 14.55 -3.91 3.70
CA ILE A 43 14.83 -2.59 3.15
C ILE A 43 13.53 -1.80 2.96
N TYR A 44 12.45 -2.43 2.47
CA TYR A 44 11.18 -1.75 2.25
C TYR A 44 10.52 -1.27 3.55
N PRO A 45 10.42 -2.11 4.61
CA PRO A 45 9.99 -1.65 5.94
C PRO A 45 10.85 -0.52 6.51
N SER A 46 12.18 -0.62 6.43
CA SER A 46 13.07 0.42 6.95
C SER A 46 12.92 1.76 6.22
N LEU A 47 12.77 1.73 4.89
CA LEU A 47 12.50 2.95 4.10
C LEU A 47 11.15 3.57 4.46
N ALA A 48 10.11 2.75 4.65
CA ALA A 48 8.80 3.23 5.07
C ALA A 48 8.84 3.85 6.48
N LEU A 49 9.57 3.23 7.42
CA LEU A 49 9.78 3.77 8.76
C LEU A 49 10.47 5.14 8.71
N GLY A 50 11.57 5.24 7.96
CA GLY A 50 12.31 6.49 7.80
C GLY A 50 11.46 7.58 7.15
N LEU A 51 10.71 7.24 6.09
CA LEU A 51 9.79 8.17 5.43
C LEU A 51 8.69 8.65 6.38
N GLY A 52 8.05 7.73 7.12
CA GLY A 52 7.02 8.06 8.09
C GLY A 52 7.55 8.95 9.21
N ALA A 53 8.75 8.68 9.73
CA ALA A 53 9.38 9.47 10.77
C ALA A 53 9.74 10.89 10.29
N ILE A 54 10.33 11.03 9.11
CA ILE A 54 10.69 12.34 8.56
C ILE A 54 9.42 13.14 8.23
N LEU A 55 8.42 12.52 7.60
CA LEU A 55 7.14 13.18 7.30
C LEU A 55 6.45 13.69 8.58
N SER A 56 6.43 12.85 9.62
CA SER A 56 5.85 13.21 10.92
C SER A 56 6.62 14.35 11.58
N GLY A 57 7.96 14.25 11.62
CA GLY A 57 8.83 15.27 12.20
C GLY A 57 8.69 16.62 11.49
N LEU A 58 8.67 16.62 10.16
CA LEU A 58 8.45 17.83 9.36
C LEU A 58 7.06 18.43 9.60
N SER A 59 6.01 17.62 9.63
CA SER A 59 4.64 18.11 9.82
C SER A 59 4.45 18.69 11.23
N ILE A 60 5.01 18.03 12.25
CA ILE A 60 5.03 18.56 13.62
C ILE A 60 5.82 19.87 13.69
N TYR A 61 7.00 19.93 13.05
CA TYR A 61 7.80 21.15 12.99
C TYR A 61 7.03 22.32 12.37
N VAL A 62 6.33 22.10 11.25
CA VAL A 62 5.51 23.14 10.61
C VAL A 62 4.35 23.56 11.49
N HIS A 63 3.69 22.62 12.17
CA HIS A 63 2.60 22.93 13.08
C HIS A 63 3.02 23.93 14.16
N PHE A 64 4.21 23.76 14.73
CA PHE A 64 4.72 24.64 15.79
C PHE A 64 5.42 25.90 15.27
N SER A 65 6.09 25.83 14.12
CA SER A 65 6.88 26.95 13.59
C SER A 65 6.12 27.88 12.62
N GLY A 66 5.04 27.40 12.00
CA GLY A 66 4.31 28.11 10.95
C GLY A 66 5.08 28.27 9.63
N ASN A 67 6.28 27.71 9.49
CA ASN A 67 7.12 27.90 8.30
C ASN A 67 6.78 26.90 7.18
N ILE A 68 5.90 27.32 6.26
CA ILE A 68 5.35 26.47 5.19
C ILE A 68 6.30 26.37 3.98
N SER A 69 7.12 27.39 3.67
CA SER A 69 7.92 27.41 2.44
C SER A 69 8.98 26.31 2.41
N ASN A 70 9.66 26.08 3.53
CA ASN A 70 10.68 25.04 3.64
C ASN A 70 10.09 23.64 3.60
N PHE A 71 8.82 23.50 3.97
CA PHE A 71 8.13 22.22 4.02
C PHE A 71 7.75 21.69 2.63
N LEU A 72 7.28 22.55 1.71
CA LEU A 72 6.93 22.12 0.36
C LEU A 72 8.15 21.58 -0.40
N PHE A 73 9.30 22.25 -0.29
CA PHE A 73 10.56 21.77 -0.84
C PHE A 73 11.02 20.46 -0.18
N ALA A 74 10.91 20.36 1.15
CA ALA A 74 11.24 19.14 1.86
C ALA A 74 10.34 17.97 1.43
N LEU A 75 9.03 18.20 1.26
CA LEU A 75 8.07 17.20 0.78
C LEU A 75 8.39 16.73 -0.63
N LEU A 76 8.62 17.66 -1.57
CA LEU A 76 8.98 17.35 -2.95
C LEU A 76 10.27 16.54 -3.01
N ALA A 77 11.29 16.94 -2.26
CA ALA A 77 12.55 16.20 -2.15
C ALA A 77 12.31 14.80 -1.57
N LEU A 78 11.49 14.67 -0.54
CA LEU A 78 11.24 13.41 0.16
C LEU A 78 10.44 12.43 -0.70
N PHE A 79 9.37 12.89 -1.36
CA PHE A 79 8.61 12.08 -2.32
C PHE A 79 9.43 11.75 -3.58
N GLY A 80 10.20 12.71 -4.11
CA GLY A 80 11.08 12.50 -5.25
C GLY A 80 12.18 11.48 -4.97
N LEU A 81 12.87 11.60 -3.84
CA LEU A 81 13.93 10.68 -3.42
C LEU A 81 13.38 9.30 -3.08
N SER A 82 12.32 9.22 -2.27
CA SER A 82 11.74 7.92 -1.87
C SER A 82 11.10 7.18 -3.04
N GLY A 83 10.40 7.90 -3.93
CA GLY A 83 9.86 7.37 -5.17
C GLY A 83 10.97 6.90 -6.10
N GLY A 84 12.01 7.72 -6.31
CA GLY A 84 13.18 7.38 -7.10
C GLY A 84 13.92 6.15 -6.58
N ILE A 85 14.15 6.06 -5.27
CA ILE A 85 14.77 4.89 -4.62
C ILE A 85 13.90 3.65 -4.82
N LYS A 86 12.58 3.73 -4.61
CA LYS A 86 11.68 2.60 -4.84
C LYS A 86 11.68 2.15 -6.30
N ILE A 87 11.64 3.07 -7.26
CA ILE A 87 11.71 2.76 -8.69
C ILE A 87 13.05 2.11 -9.03
N ALA A 88 14.16 2.66 -8.53
CA ALA A 88 15.50 2.13 -8.78
C ALA A 88 15.68 0.72 -8.18
N LEU A 89 15.21 0.48 -6.95
CA LEU A 89 15.22 -0.84 -6.32
C LEU A 89 14.37 -1.83 -7.10
N THR A 90 13.17 -1.42 -7.50
CA THR A 90 12.27 -2.25 -8.30
C THR A 90 12.89 -2.57 -9.66
N ALA A 91 13.50 -1.60 -10.34
CA ALA A 91 14.19 -1.78 -11.60
C ALA A 91 15.44 -2.70 -11.47
N SER A 92 16.17 -2.58 -10.36
CA SER A 92 17.31 -3.46 -10.05
C SER A 92 16.85 -4.91 -9.85
N ILE A 93 15.75 -5.13 -9.12
CA ILE A 93 15.15 -6.46 -8.90
C ILE A 93 14.60 -7.04 -10.21
N VAL A 94 13.95 -6.22 -11.05
CA VAL A 94 13.45 -6.62 -12.38
C VAL A 94 14.60 -7.07 -13.28
N LYS A 95 15.71 -6.31 -13.33
CA LYS A 95 16.89 -6.66 -14.13
C LYS A 95 17.52 -7.98 -13.69
N LYS A 96 17.47 -8.33 -12.40
CA LYS A 96 18.00 -9.60 -11.88
C LYS A 96 17.16 -10.83 -12.24
N HIS A 97 15.90 -10.66 -12.63
CA HIS A 97 14.96 -11.75 -12.87
C HIS A 97 14.50 -11.89 -14.33
N ASP A 98 15.22 -11.26 -15.27
CA ASP A 98 14.99 -11.35 -16.73
C ASP A 98 13.55 -11.02 -17.17
N ALA A 99 12.82 -10.27 -16.34
CA ALA A 99 11.46 -9.85 -16.62
C ALA A 99 11.48 -8.64 -17.56
N ARG A 100 10.73 -8.71 -18.67
CA ARG A 100 10.60 -7.66 -19.71
C ARG A 100 9.91 -6.37 -19.19
N GLY A 101 10.55 -5.64 -18.28
CA GLY A 101 10.18 -4.29 -17.85
C GLY A 101 9.16 -4.18 -16.70
N PHE A 102 8.93 -2.93 -16.28
CA PHE A 102 8.05 -2.58 -15.15
C PHE A 102 6.60 -3.04 -15.35
N SER A 103 6.08 -3.00 -16.59
CA SER A 103 4.71 -3.47 -16.87
C SER A 103 4.58 -4.98 -16.68
N SER A 104 5.62 -5.76 -16.98
CA SER A 104 5.65 -7.22 -16.73
C SER A 104 5.65 -7.53 -15.24
N LEU A 105 6.36 -6.73 -14.44
CA LEU A 105 6.34 -6.82 -12.98
C LEU A 105 4.98 -6.46 -12.38
N VAL A 106 4.37 -5.35 -12.82
CA VAL A 106 3.02 -4.96 -12.40
C VAL A 106 2.02 -6.04 -12.79
N LYS A 107 2.14 -6.61 -14.00
CA LYS A 107 1.29 -7.69 -14.48
C LYS A 107 1.54 -9.02 -13.74
N SER A 108 2.75 -9.28 -13.25
CA SER A 108 3.07 -10.48 -12.47
C SER A 108 2.66 -10.38 -10.99
N ILE A 109 2.80 -9.19 -10.40
CA ILE A 109 2.39 -8.91 -9.01
C ILE A 109 0.86 -8.81 -8.94
N TYR A 110 0.26 -7.94 -9.75
CA TYR A 110 -1.16 -7.64 -9.64
C TYR A 110 -2.05 -8.55 -10.49
N GLY A 111 -1.51 -9.18 -11.54
CA GLY A 111 -2.36 -9.80 -12.58
C GLY A 111 -3.12 -8.72 -13.37
N GLY A 112 -3.61 -9.08 -14.56
CA GLY A 112 -4.30 -8.11 -15.44
C GLY A 112 -5.49 -7.40 -14.77
N LYS A 113 -6.23 -8.09 -13.89
CA LYS A 113 -7.44 -7.56 -13.23
C LYS A 113 -7.16 -6.62 -12.05
N THR A 114 -6.11 -6.86 -11.26
CA THR A 114 -5.80 -5.98 -10.10
C THR A 114 -5.03 -4.74 -10.56
N GLY A 115 -4.27 -4.85 -11.67
CA GLY A 115 -3.57 -3.71 -12.26
C GLY A 115 -4.52 -2.63 -12.78
N SER A 116 -5.63 -3.00 -13.44
CA SER A 116 -6.64 -2.04 -13.88
C SER A 116 -7.35 -1.37 -12.69
N LEU A 117 -7.58 -2.10 -11.60
CA LEU A 117 -8.16 -1.54 -10.38
C LEU A 117 -7.26 -0.48 -9.74
N ILE A 118 -5.95 -0.73 -9.66
CA ILE A 118 -4.99 0.23 -9.10
C ILE A 118 -4.81 1.44 -10.01
N LEU A 119 -4.74 1.25 -11.33
CA LEU A 119 -4.68 2.37 -12.28
C LEU A 119 -5.94 3.22 -12.23
N GLY A 120 -7.12 2.59 -12.21
CA GLY A 120 -8.39 3.29 -12.09
C GLY A 120 -8.52 4.05 -10.77
N ALA A 121 -8.13 3.41 -9.66
CA ALA A 121 -8.15 4.04 -8.34
C ALA A 121 -7.12 5.19 -8.24
N GLY A 122 -5.94 5.05 -8.84
CA GLY A 122 -4.94 6.11 -8.92
C GLY A 122 -5.43 7.32 -9.73
N LEU A 123 -6.09 7.08 -10.87
CA LEU A 123 -6.72 8.13 -11.66
C LEU A 123 -7.85 8.82 -10.87
N ALA A 124 -8.70 8.05 -10.20
CA ALA A 124 -9.78 8.58 -9.37
C ALA A 124 -9.25 9.48 -8.24
N ILE A 125 -8.16 9.08 -7.58
CA ILE A 125 -7.50 9.92 -6.57
C ILE A 125 -6.93 11.19 -7.20
N GLY A 126 -6.28 11.10 -8.37
CA GLY A 126 -5.74 12.28 -9.06
C GLY A 126 -6.82 13.31 -9.38
N VAL A 127 -7.97 12.83 -9.89
CA VAL A 127 -9.14 13.68 -10.17
C VAL A 127 -9.73 14.25 -8.88
N CYS A 128 -9.87 13.44 -7.82
CA CYS A 128 -10.39 13.89 -6.54
C CYS A 128 -9.50 14.98 -5.91
N ILE A 129 -8.17 14.79 -5.93
CA ILE A 129 -7.19 15.79 -5.47
C ILE A 129 -7.32 17.09 -6.25
N PHE A 130 -7.36 17.00 -7.58
CA PHE A 130 -7.51 18.18 -8.45
C PHE A 130 -8.83 18.92 -8.17
N PHE A 131 -9.93 18.19 -8.00
CA PHE A 131 -11.23 18.77 -7.66
C PHE A 131 -11.20 19.46 -6.29
N LEU A 132 -10.68 18.80 -5.25
CA LEU A 132 -10.61 19.35 -3.89
C LEU A 132 -9.73 20.61 -3.82
N ALA A 133 -8.60 20.61 -4.53
CA ALA A 133 -7.74 21.78 -4.64
C ALA A 133 -8.48 22.96 -5.29
N ASN A 134 -9.19 22.74 -6.40
CA ASN A 134 -9.96 23.78 -7.08
C ASN A 134 -11.19 24.25 -6.28
N ALA A 135 -11.77 23.37 -5.46
CA ALA A 135 -12.89 23.69 -4.58
C ALA A 135 -12.48 24.51 -3.34
N GLY A 136 -11.18 24.82 -3.16
CA GLY A 136 -10.70 25.54 -1.98
C GLY A 136 -10.67 24.69 -0.71
N LEU A 137 -10.65 23.36 -0.85
CA LEU A 137 -10.63 22.37 0.23
C LEU A 137 -9.32 21.55 0.21
N PRO A 138 -8.14 22.20 0.24
CA PRO A 138 -6.87 21.51 0.01
C PRO A 138 -6.55 20.47 1.08
N TRP A 139 -7.04 20.64 2.30
CA TRP A 139 -6.73 19.74 3.41
C TRP A 139 -7.45 18.39 3.32
N TYR A 140 -8.57 18.32 2.61
CA TYR A 140 -9.29 17.07 2.35
C TYR A 140 -8.52 16.11 1.42
N ILE A 141 -7.43 16.57 0.80
CA ILE A 141 -6.48 15.69 0.10
C ILE A 141 -5.88 14.65 1.07
N VAL A 142 -5.66 15.02 2.34
CA VAL A 142 -5.05 14.14 3.35
C VAL A 142 -5.94 12.91 3.64
N PRO A 143 -7.20 13.06 4.08
CA PRO A 143 -8.08 11.91 4.30
C PRO A 143 -8.32 11.11 3.01
N ALA A 144 -8.48 11.77 1.86
CA ALA A 144 -8.65 11.08 0.57
C ALA A 144 -7.43 10.20 0.23
N ALA A 145 -6.21 10.72 0.42
CA ALA A 145 -4.99 9.96 0.21
C ALA A 145 -4.84 8.79 1.20
N ALA A 146 -5.20 8.98 2.47
CA ALA A 146 -5.13 7.93 3.49
C ALA A 146 -6.11 6.77 3.19
N VAL A 147 -7.34 7.08 2.78
CA VAL A 147 -8.33 6.08 2.34
C VAL A 147 -7.82 5.32 1.12
N PHE A 148 -7.21 6.01 0.15
CA PHE A 148 -6.61 5.35 -1.01
C PHE A 148 -5.46 4.41 -0.64
N ILE A 149 -4.53 4.89 0.19
CA ILE A 149 -3.41 4.09 0.70
C ILE A 149 -3.96 2.84 1.39
N SER A 150 -5.08 2.95 2.12
CA SER A 150 -5.72 1.79 2.73
C SER A 150 -6.13 0.74 1.70
N PHE A 151 -6.91 1.12 0.69
CA PHE A 151 -7.36 0.18 -0.34
C PHE A 151 -6.20 -0.41 -1.14
N ALA A 152 -5.22 0.41 -1.50
CA ALA A 152 -4.01 -0.05 -2.17
C ALA A 152 -3.22 -1.05 -1.31
N SER A 153 -3.14 -0.81 0.00
CA SER A 153 -2.46 -1.71 0.94
C SER A 153 -3.22 -3.00 1.15
N HIS A 154 -4.55 -2.99 1.23
CA HIS A 154 -5.35 -4.21 1.29
C HIS A 154 -5.27 -5.03 0.00
N ALA A 155 -5.23 -4.37 -1.17
CA ALA A 155 -4.97 -5.06 -2.43
C ALA A 155 -3.60 -5.74 -2.43
N LEU A 156 -2.58 -5.08 -1.86
CA LEU A 156 -1.24 -5.65 -1.68
C LEU A 156 -1.21 -6.78 -0.63
N ASP A 157 -1.96 -6.68 0.47
CA ASP A 157 -2.14 -7.75 1.45
C ASP A 157 -2.73 -9.00 0.79
N ILE A 158 -3.77 -8.87 -0.03
CA ILE A 158 -4.38 -10.00 -0.77
C ILE A 158 -3.39 -10.64 -1.76
N VAL A 159 -2.44 -9.87 -2.29
CA VAL A 159 -1.49 -10.33 -3.31
C VAL A 159 -0.24 -10.96 -2.70
N ILE A 160 0.35 -10.29 -1.71
CA ILE A 160 1.66 -10.62 -1.13
C ILE A 160 1.52 -11.36 0.21
N ASP A 161 0.37 -11.21 0.88
CA ASP A 161 0.04 -11.86 2.17
C ASP A 161 1.06 -11.53 3.26
N LEU A 162 1.33 -10.23 3.45
CA LEU A 162 2.24 -9.73 4.49
C LEU A 162 1.51 -8.83 5.48
N VAL A 163 1.71 -9.14 6.76
CA VAL A 163 1.05 -8.46 7.89
C VAL A 163 1.28 -6.96 7.90
N GLU A 164 2.44 -6.48 7.45
CA GLU A 164 2.73 -5.04 7.38
C GLU A 164 1.76 -4.28 6.46
N TYR A 165 1.34 -4.87 5.33
CA TYR A 165 0.34 -4.23 4.45
C TYR A 165 -1.05 -4.19 5.09
N ARG A 166 -1.40 -5.21 5.87
CA ARG A 166 -2.65 -5.21 6.66
C ARG A 166 -2.66 -4.10 7.71
N VAL A 167 -1.55 -3.93 8.42
CA VAL A 167 -1.37 -2.87 9.42
C VAL A 167 -1.48 -1.49 8.76
N LEU A 168 -0.78 -1.28 7.64
CA LEU A 168 -0.87 -0.03 6.87
C LEU A 168 -2.29 0.24 6.39
N GLY A 169 -2.97 -0.80 5.89
CA GLY A 169 -4.34 -0.75 5.42
C GLY A 169 -5.30 -0.20 6.47
N TRP A 170 -5.35 -0.87 7.63
CA TRP A 170 -6.26 -0.48 8.71
C TRP A 170 -5.88 0.83 9.39
N ALA A 171 -4.58 1.07 9.63
CA ALA A 171 -4.13 2.31 10.24
C ALA A 171 -4.46 3.53 9.36
N SER A 172 -4.21 3.43 8.05
CA SER A 172 -4.53 4.52 7.11
C SER A 172 -6.04 4.73 6.97
N LEU A 173 -6.84 3.65 7.01
CA LEU A 173 -8.30 3.77 6.95
C LEU A 173 -8.86 4.48 8.17
N ALA A 174 -8.49 4.01 9.37
CA ALA A 174 -8.99 4.56 10.62
C ALA A 174 -8.58 6.03 10.76
N ALA A 175 -7.31 6.34 10.50
CA ALA A 175 -6.81 7.71 10.56
C ALA A 175 -7.41 8.60 9.46
N GLY A 176 -7.55 8.10 8.24
CA GLY A 176 -8.16 8.84 7.13
C GLY A 176 -9.63 9.17 7.35
N LEU A 177 -10.41 8.22 7.88
CA LEU A 177 -11.80 8.46 8.25
C LEU A 177 -11.93 9.45 9.41
N ALA A 178 -11.06 9.35 10.42
CA ALA A 178 -11.04 10.32 11.51
C ALA A 178 -10.64 11.73 11.02
N ALA A 179 -9.66 11.82 10.12
CA ALA A 179 -9.18 13.08 9.57
C ALA A 179 -10.28 13.86 8.83
N LEU A 180 -11.27 13.19 8.21
CA LEU A 180 -12.39 13.86 7.54
C LEU A 180 -13.10 14.91 8.42
N PHE A 181 -13.15 14.69 9.74
CA PHE A 181 -13.89 15.56 10.66
C PHE A 181 -13.04 16.66 11.29
N PHE A 182 -11.71 16.50 11.30
CA PHE A 182 -10.81 17.32 12.13
C PHE A 182 -9.64 17.92 11.35
N VAL A 183 -9.47 17.57 10.06
CA VAL A 183 -8.29 18.00 9.27
C VAL A 183 -8.18 19.52 9.19
N GLU A 184 -9.28 20.26 9.10
CA GLU A 184 -9.27 21.73 9.01
C GLU A 184 -8.74 22.41 10.29
N GLN A 185 -8.91 21.77 11.46
CA GLN A 185 -8.52 22.35 12.75
C GLN A 185 -7.01 22.20 13.01
N ALA A 186 -6.43 21.10 12.55
CA ALA A 186 -5.02 20.80 12.75
C ALA A 186 -4.43 20.02 11.56
N PRO A 187 -4.31 20.64 10.38
CA PRO A 187 -4.02 19.90 9.16
C PRO A 187 -2.70 19.12 9.21
N TRP A 188 -1.67 19.75 9.76
CA TRP A 188 -0.34 19.17 9.91
C TRP A 188 -0.30 18.00 10.90
N ILE A 189 -1.08 18.05 11.97
CA ILE A 189 -1.22 16.91 12.90
C ILE A 189 -1.88 15.75 12.16
N TRP A 190 -2.92 16.02 11.38
CA TRP A 190 -3.61 14.98 10.62
C TRP A 190 -2.80 14.41 9.46
N VAL A 191 -1.87 15.16 8.87
CA VAL A 191 -0.84 14.62 7.95
C VAL A 191 0.03 13.60 8.68
N THR A 192 0.51 13.93 9.89
CA THR A 192 1.28 12.99 10.72
C THR A 192 0.47 11.74 11.04
N LEU A 193 -0.78 11.90 11.50
CA LEU A 193 -1.60 10.77 11.94
C LEU A 193 -2.10 9.89 10.79
N SER A 194 -2.41 10.48 9.63
CA SER A 194 -3.05 9.76 8.52
C SER A 194 -2.07 9.24 7.49
N LEU A 195 -0.88 9.84 7.40
CA LEU A 195 0.15 9.45 6.44
C LEU A 195 1.42 9.00 7.17
N GLY A 196 1.95 9.80 8.08
CA GLY A 196 3.21 9.50 8.79
C GLY A 196 3.16 8.23 9.65
N LEU A 197 2.26 8.20 10.63
CA LEU A 197 2.13 7.12 11.60
C LEU A 197 1.82 5.76 10.95
N PRO A 198 0.91 5.64 9.97
CA PRO A 198 0.68 4.38 9.26
C PRO A 198 1.94 3.83 8.57
N PHE A 199 2.76 4.69 7.95
CA PHE A 199 4.05 4.26 7.37
C PHE A 199 5.06 3.82 8.43
N MET A 200 5.06 4.44 9.60
CA MET A 200 5.89 4.00 10.73
C MET A 200 5.43 2.63 11.24
N LEU A 201 4.12 2.43 11.42
CA LEU A 201 3.54 1.15 11.85
C LEU A 201 3.83 0.03 10.83
N PHE A 202 3.72 0.33 9.54
CA PHE A 202 4.15 -0.59 8.47
C PHE A 202 5.63 -0.97 8.64
N GLY A 203 6.50 0.02 8.85
CA GLY A 203 7.92 -0.20 9.02
C GLY A 203 8.26 -1.06 10.23
N ILE A 204 7.63 -0.78 11.38
CA ILE A 204 7.80 -1.56 12.62
C ILE A 204 7.33 -3.00 12.40
N ALA A 205 6.14 -3.20 11.84
CA ALA A 205 5.58 -4.53 11.59
C ALA A 205 6.48 -5.35 10.64
N GLY A 206 6.99 -4.72 9.58
CA GLY A 206 7.87 -5.39 8.62
C GLY A 206 9.26 -5.72 9.20
N ILE A 207 9.85 -4.83 10.01
CA ILE A 207 11.12 -5.11 10.73
C ILE A 207 10.92 -6.24 11.74
N TYR A 208 9.81 -6.22 12.49
CA TYR A 208 9.49 -7.27 13.45
C TYR A 208 9.38 -8.63 12.74
N ARG A 209 8.59 -8.72 11.66
CA ARG A 209 8.47 -9.94 10.85
C ARG A 209 9.83 -10.43 10.34
N ALA A 210 10.65 -9.53 9.78
CA ALA A 210 11.98 -9.88 9.29
C ALA A 210 12.91 -10.37 10.40
N SER A 211 12.79 -9.82 11.61
CA SER A 211 13.59 -10.23 12.77
C SER A 211 13.19 -11.64 13.27
N VAL A 212 11.90 -11.96 13.27
CA VAL A 212 11.39 -13.29 13.63
C VAL A 212 11.83 -14.33 12.61
N ALA A 213 11.71 -14.03 11.32
CA ALA A 213 12.11 -14.94 10.24
C ALA A 213 13.63 -15.25 10.19
N ARG A 214 14.48 -14.43 10.83
CA ARG A 214 15.92 -14.71 10.96
C ARG A 214 16.25 -15.64 12.12
N ARG A 215 15.33 -15.84 13.06
CA ARG A 215 15.51 -16.68 14.26
C ARG A 215 15.00 -18.11 14.08
N SER A 216 14.14 -18.33 13.09
CA SER A 216 13.63 -19.64 12.65
C SER A 216 14.54 -20.28 11.61
#